data_AF-A0A0V0R5V6-F1
#
_entry.id   AF-A0A0V0R5V6-F1
#
_cell.length_a   1.000
_cell.length_b   1.000
_cell.length_c   1.000
_cell.angle_alpha   90.00
_cell.angle_beta   90.00
_cell.angle_gamma   90.00
#
_symmetry.space_group_name_H-M   'P 1'
#
loop_
_entity.id
_entity.type
_entity.pdbx_description
1 polymer ?
#
loop_
_entity_poly.entity_id
_entity_poly.type
_entity_poly.pdbx_seq_one_letter_code
_entity_poly.pdbx_strand_id
1 'polypeptide(L)'
;MSLLGYEGPVIGILLIFYLIFPNKIHTLCVISYIGFIGYMMTFLKLIYHDPRPYWSYDTINGYGCDGGFGKPSGHAFTSVVIFYFLIDGILKKQFQKTYSSSELIDFIQNKNENNEQLPFTQNINEFNTQLQGLSQFSWPFYVYLLLIILIGFSRIYLGVHSYNQVILGWLYGVFFVCLYFELAQKRYEKIMAKYIYKCFKSTQDYVKHLSIVTGIYVFIIFVTVIAFYRVDNSISEEQMVIWLEKIATCKDNMDLSITKIAQNKIFLDSGSISISYSLLITTMLTMGEYTPEDFQNNWSSLRISKKLLRFLIIVLVVGVPFLVMHYVYLTVTNIYFLYALKSIFTFNLVMFCFIKVVPYALAKLNLDIKGDLFRFLPEQSFFNCRLKYQDFLSNDYL
;
A
#
# COMPACT_ATOMS: atom_id res chain seq x y z
N MET A 1 13.03 -18.12 -0.91
CA MET A 1 12.99 -16.73 -1.42
C MET A 1 11.58 -16.20 -1.17
N SER A 2 11.40 -15.27 -0.24
CA SER A 2 10.08 -14.83 0.22
C SER A 2 9.45 -13.86 -0.79
N LEU A 3 8.24 -14.18 -1.25
CA LEU A 3 7.43 -13.36 -2.16
C LEU A 3 7.26 -11.91 -1.67
N LEU A 4 7.29 -11.65 -0.36
CA LEU A 4 6.99 -10.34 0.24
C LEU A 4 8.14 -9.31 0.18
N GLY A 5 9.29 -9.67 -0.38
CA GLY A 5 10.48 -8.80 -0.43
C GLY A 5 10.76 -8.11 -1.76
N TYR A 6 9.96 -8.39 -2.80
CA TYR A 6 10.19 -7.89 -4.16
C TYR A 6 9.07 -6.95 -4.60
N GLU A 7 9.39 -5.97 -5.45
CA GLU A 7 8.45 -4.97 -5.96
C GLU A 7 7.28 -5.59 -6.75
N GLY A 8 7.55 -6.65 -7.53
CA GLY A 8 6.54 -7.32 -8.37
C GLY A 8 5.43 -8.03 -7.58
N PRO A 9 5.75 -8.94 -6.63
CA PRO A 9 4.74 -9.61 -5.82
C PRO A 9 3.88 -8.67 -4.97
N VAL A 10 4.42 -7.53 -4.49
CA VAL A 10 3.65 -6.53 -3.75
C VAL A 10 2.54 -5.97 -4.64
N ILE A 11 2.85 -5.57 -5.88
CA ILE A 11 1.82 -5.14 -6.85
C ILE A 11 0.78 -6.24 -7.05
N GLY A 12 1.18 -7.50 -7.22
CA GLY A 12 0.26 -8.63 -7.33
C GLY A 12 -0.70 -8.78 -6.14
N ILE A 13 -0.17 -8.68 -4.92
CA ILE A 13 -0.96 -8.74 -3.67
C ILE A 13 -1.94 -7.57 -3.58
N LEU A 14 -1.52 -6.36 -3.97
CA LEU A 14 -2.36 -5.16 -4.01
C LEU A 14 -3.53 -5.32 -4.99
N LEU A 15 -3.30 -5.93 -6.16
CA LEU A 15 -4.33 -6.21 -7.16
C LEU A 15 -5.32 -7.28 -6.67
N ILE A 16 -4.84 -8.29 -5.94
CA ILE A 16 -5.68 -9.31 -5.32
C ILE A 16 -6.57 -8.68 -4.24
N PHE A 17 -6.02 -7.83 -3.38
CA PHE A 17 -6.80 -7.09 -2.39
C PHE A 17 -7.87 -6.20 -3.01
N TYR A 18 -7.53 -5.52 -4.11
CA TYR A 18 -8.51 -4.73 -4.87
C TYR A 18 -9.70 -5.56 -5.33
N LEU A 19 -9.50 -6.83 -5.72
CA LEU A 19 -10.60 -7.70 -6.14
C LEU A 19 -11.41 -8.27 -4.98
N ILE A 20 -10.74 -8.67 -3.91
CA ILE A 20 -11.38 -9.41 -2.79
C ILE A 20 -12.19 -8.47 -1.90
N PHE A 21 -11.69 -7.26 -1.63
CA PHE A 21 -12.33 -6.37 -0.67
C PHE A 21 -13.48 -5.56 -1.29
N PRO A 22 -14.66 -5.52 -0.64
CA PRO A 22 -15.84 -4.82 -1.17
C PRO A 22 -15.69 -3.30 -1.11
N ASN A 23 -15.09 -2.77 -0.04
CA ASN A 23 -14.87 -1.33 0.12
C ASN A 23 -13.63 -0.87 -0.66
N LYS A 24 -13.85 -0.29 -1.85
CA LYS A 24 -12.75 0.17 -2.72
C LYS A 24 -12.03 1.39 -2.17
N ILE A 25 -12.71 2.26 -1.41
CA ILE A 25 -12.09 3.44 -0.78
C ILE A 25 -11.01 2.98 0.19
N HIS A 26 -11.37 2.05 1.08
CA HIS A 26 -10.43 1.47 2.04
C HIS A 26 -9.27 0.76 1.30
N THR A 27 -9.56 -0.06 0.29
CA THR A 27 -8.50 -0.74 -0.48
C THR A 27 -7.53 0.23 -1.14
N LEU A 28 -8.01 1.32 -1.76
CA LEU A 28 -7.15 2.36 -2.31
C LEU A 28 -6.29 3.04 -1.23
N CYS A 29 -6.83 3.23 -0.03
CA CYS A 29 -6.08 3.77 1.10
C CYS A 29 -4.94 2.81 1.51
N VAL A 30 -5.22 1.51 1.59
CA VAL A 30 -4.22 0.47 1.91
C VAL A 30 -3.13 0.39 0.83
N ILE A 31 -3.50 0.41 -0.46
CA ILE A 31 -2.55 0.41 -1.59
C ILE A 31 -1.60 1.61 -1.49
N SER A 32 -2.15 2.80 -1.29
CA SER A 32 -1.33 4.01 -1.15
C SER A 32 -0.43 3.93 0.10
N TYR A 33 -0.94 3.41 1.21
CA TYR A 33 -0.16 3.27 2.42
C TYR A 33 0.99 2.27 2.27
N ILE A 34 0.78 1.17 1.56
CA ILE A 34 1.86 0.21 1.24
C ILE A 34 2.94 0.86 0.38
N GLY A 35 2.58 1.73 -0.58
CA GLY A 35 3.55 2.55 -1.33
C GLY A 35 4.38 3.45 -0.41
N PHE A 36 3.73 4.11 0.55
CA PHE A 36 4.39 4.94 1.55
C PHE A 36 5.32 4.12 2.47
N ILE A 37 4.93 2.92 2.86
CA ILE A 37 5.75 2.02 3.67
C ILE A 37 6.97 1.51 2.90
N GLY A 38 6.80 1.18 1.61
CA GLY A 38 7.92 0.85 0.72
C GLY A 38 8.95 1.99 0.67
N TYR A 39 8.47 3.23 0.58
CA TYR A 39 9.32 4.41 0.65
C TYR A 39 9.99 4.56 2.01
N MET A 40 9.25 4.52 3.12
CA MET A 40 9.84 4.70 4.45
C MET A 40 10.89 3.65 4.77
N MET A 41 10.66 2.40 4.37
CA MET A 41 11.63 1.32 4.51
C MET A 41 12.92 1.60 3.73
N THR A 42 12.82 2.01 2.47
CA THR A 42 13.99 2.28 1.61
C THR A 42 14.71 3.56 2.04
N PHE A 43 13.98 4.59 2.43
CA PHE A 43 14.55 5.83 2.96
C PHE A 43 15.31 5.59 4.28
N LEU A 44 14.75 4.81 5.21
CA LEU A 44 15.46 4.40 6.42
C LEU A 44 16.70 3.57 6.11
N LYS A 45 16.62 2.65 5.12
CA LYS A 45 17.78 1.89 4.64
C LYS A 45 18.88 2.77 4.08
N LEU A 46 18.52 3.82 3.36
CA LEU A 46 19.46 4.80 2.83
C LEU A 46 20.13 5.57 3.97
N ILE A 47 19.35 6.05 4.94
CA ILE A 47 19.87 6.79 6.09
C ILE A 47 20.82 5.93 6.94
N TYR A 48 20.48 4.67 7.21
CA TYR A 48 21.34 3.79 8.00
C TYR A 48 22.53 3.25 7.23
N HIS A 49 22.38 2.98 5.92
CA HIS A 49 23.39 2.44 5.00
C HIS A 49 24.24 1.30 5.60
N ASP A 50 23.61 0.50 6.46
CA ASP A 50 24.27 -0.55 7.23
C ASP A 50 24.46 -1.80 6.36
N PRO A 51 25.69 -2.35 6.27
CA PRO A 51 25.96 -3.53 5.48
C PRO A 51 25.21 -4.76 6.00
N ARG A 52 25.06 -5.77 5.14
CA ARG A 52 24.51 -7.07 5.54
C ARG A 52 25.59 -7.88 6.27
N PRO A 53 25.22 -8.84 7.14
CA PRO A 53 26.21 -9.65 7.86
C PRO A 53 27.22 -10.34 6.94
N TYR A 54 26.77 -10.94 5.83
CA TYR A 54 27.67 -11.58 4.86
C TYR A 54 28.57 -10.60 4.08
N TRP A 55 28.34 -9.29 4.17
CA TRP A 55 29.27 -8.27 3.63
C TRP A 55 30.39 -7.95 4.61
N SER A 56 30.17 -8.17 5.90
CA SER A 56 31.09 -7.77 6.97
C SER A 56 31.85 -8.94 7.57
N TYR A 57 31.32 -10.16 7.50
CA TYR A 57 31.90 -11.33 8.16
C TYR A 57 32.07 -12.48 7.17
N ASP A 58 33.33 -12.88 6.96
CA ASP A 58 33.70 -13.96 6.03
C ASP A 58 33.18 -15.34 6.43
N THR A 59 32.86 -15.50 7.72
CA THR A 59 32.30 -16.74 8.26
C THR A 59 30.81 -16.92 7.94
N ILE A 60 30.13 -15.86 7.47
CA ILE A 60 28.69 -15.88 7.21
C ILE A 60 28.46 -15.99 5.70
N ASN A 61 27.85 -17.10 5.29
CA ASN A 61 27.42 -17.30 3.91
C ASN A 61 26.00 -16.77 3.72
N GLY A 62 25.81 -15.85 2.76
CA GLY A 62 24.50 -15.33 2.37
C GLY A 62 23.75 -16.27 1.42
N TYR A 63 22.45 -16.43 1.66
CA TYR A 63 21.51 -17.17 0.81
C TYR A 63 20.30 -16.31 0.47
N GLY A 64 19.80 -16.34 -0.77
CA GLY A 64 18.69 -15.46 -1.18
C GLY A 64 19.07 -13.98 -1.07
N CYS A 65 20.26 -13.64 -1.55
CA CYS A 65 20.87 -12.33 -1.35
C CYS A 65 20.14 -11.21 -2.07
N ASP A 66 20.33 -10.02 -1.53
CA ASP A 66 19.84 -8.77 -2.07
C ASP A 66 20.98 -7.75 -1.95
N GLY A 67 21.17 -6.96 -3.00
CA GLY A 67 22.32 -6.08 -3.13
C GLY A 67 22.16 -4.76 -2.39
N GLY A 68 20.98 -4.45 -1.84
CA GLY A 68 20.76 -3.24 -1.05
C GLY A 68 21.12 -3.41 0.42
N PHE A 69 21.15 -2.29 1.16
CA PHE A 69 21.48 -2.25 2.59
C PHE A 69 20.58 -3.14 3.47
N GLY A 70 21.14 -3.58 4.60
CA GLY A 70 20.53 -4.54 5.51
C GLY A 70 19.59 -3.95 6.55
N LYS A 71 19.80 -2.71 6.99
CA LYS A 71 19.06 -2.12 8.12
C LYS A 71 18.05 -1.06 7.69
N PRO A 72 16.78 -1.11 8.13
CA PRO A 72 16.11 -2.22 8.79
C PRO A 72 15.77 -3.38 7.82
N SER A 73 15.46 -4.55 8.35
CA SER A 73 15.00 -5.69 7.54
C SER A 73 13.63 -5.41 6.93
N GLY A 74 13.58 -5.30 5.61
CA GLY A 74 12.34 -5.03 4.89
C GLY A 74 11.29 -6.14 5.05
N HIS A 75 11.71 -7.40 5.09
CA HIS A 75 10.80 -8.53 5.30
C HIS A 75 10.17 -8.54 6.70
N ALA A 76 10.95 -8.17 7.72
CA ALA A 76 10.44 -8.05 9.08
C ALA A 76 9.45 -6.88 9.17
N PHE A 77 9.78 -5.75 8.54
CA PHE A 77 8.92 -4.57 8.50
C PHE A 77 7.61 -4.86 7.74
N THR A 78 7.68 -5.27 6.47
CA THR A 78 6.50 -5.42 5.62
C THR A 78 5.57 -6.54 6.08
N SER A 79 6.10 -7.60 6.71
CA SER A 79 5.24 -8.67 7.25
C SER A 79 4.28 -8.13 8.31
N VAL A 80 4.74 -7.32 9.27
CA VAL A 80 3.87 -6.69 10.28
C VAL A 80 2.77 -5.87 9.61
N VAL A 81 3.12 -5.03 8.63
CA VAL A 81 2.17 -4.14 7.95
C VAL A 81 1.13 -4.93 7.14
N ILE A 82 1.55 -5.92 6.35
CA ILE A 82 0.65 -6.70 5.49
C ILE A 82 -0.28 -7.57 6.34
N PHE A 83 0.23 -8.25 7.36
CA PHE A 83 -0.59 -9.08 8.23
C PHE A 83 -1.58 -8.25 9.05
N TYR A 84 -1.22 -7.03 9.45
CA TYR A 84 -2.18 -6.11 10.06
C TYR A 84 -3.37 -5.82 9.13
N PHE A 85 -3.15 -5.45 7.87
CA PHE A 85 -4.26 -5.19 6.94
C PHE A 85 -5.08 -6.43 6.60
N LEU A 86 -4.46 -7.61 6.58
CA LEU A 86 -5.19 -8.87 6.46
C LEU A 86 -6.16 -9.07 7.64
N ILE A 87 -5.69 -8.80 8.87
CA ILE A 87 -6.49 -8.91 10.07
C ILE A 87 -7.60 -7.84 10.07
N ASP A 88 -7.28 -6.56 9.81
CA ASP A 88 -8.27 -5.46 9.76
C ASP A 88 -9.38 -5.78 8.75
N GLY A 89 -9.01 -6.24 7.55
CA GLY A 89 -9.97 -6.60 6.51
C GLY A 89 -10.86 -7.80 6.87
N ILE A 90 -10.33 -8.79 7.59
CA ILE A 90 -11.12 -9.94 8.08
C ILE A 90 -12.06 -9.51 9.20
N LEU A 91 -11.56 -8.75 10.18
CA LEU A 91 -12.34 -8.28 11.33
C LEU A 91 -13.48 -7.37 10.87
N LYS A 92 -13.23 -6.37 10.02
CA LYS A 92 -14.27 -5.47 9.51
C LYS A 92 -15.33 -6.20 8.69
N LYS A 93 -14.95 -7.23 7.94
CA LYS A 93 -15.90 -8.10 7.23
C LYS A 93 -16.79 -8.90 8.17
N GLN A 94 -16.28 -9.30 9.34
CA GLN A 94 -17.08 -9.96 10.38
C GLN A 94 -18.02 -8.97 11.07
N PHE A 95 -17.55 -7.75 11.41
CA PHE A 95 -18.39 -6.71 12.00
C PHE A 95 -19.56 -6.28 11.11
N GLN A 96 -19.34 -6.10 9.79
CA GLN A 96 -20.42 -5.80 8.84
C GLN A 96 -21.48 -6.91 8.73
N LYS A 97 -21.09 -8.17 8.98
CA LYS A 97 -22.00 -9.32 8.88
C LYS A 97 -22.85 -9.48 10.14
N THR A 98 -22.34 -9.04 11.30
CA THR A 98 -23.04 -9.11 12.59
C THR A 98 -24.06 -7.99 12.78
N TYR A 99 -23.80 -6.79 12.25
CA TYR A 99 -24.71 -5.63 12.37
C TYR A 99 -25.82 -5.56 11.31
N SER A 100 -25.82 -6.48 10.35
CA SER A 100 -26.92 -6.62 9.39
C SER A 100 -27.91 -7.64 9.95
N SER A 101 -29.04 -7.19 10.50
CA SER A 101 -30.41 -7.48 10.00
C SER A 101 -31.52 -7.29 11.04
N SER A 102 -31.27 -7.37 12.35
CA SER A 102 -32.34 -7.27 13.38
C SER A 102 -32.18 -6.09 14.34
N GLU A 103 -30.99 -5.88 14.91
CA GLU A 103 -30.79 -4.91 16.02
C GLU A 103 -30.90 -3.43 15.58
N LEU A 104 -30.51 -3.10 14.34
CA LEU A 104 -30.63 -1.74 13.81
C LEU A 104 -32.10 -1.36 13.55
N ILE A 105 -32.94 -2.34 13.16
CA ILE A 105 -34.37 -2.13 12.92
C ILE A 105 -35.10 -1.91 14.26
N ASP A 106 -34.78 -2.71 15.28
CA ASP A 106 -35.32 -2.55 16.64
C ASP A 106 -34.86 -1.23 17.30
N PHE A 107 -33.64 -0.78 17.02
CA PHE A 107 -33.11 0.49 17.52
C PHE A 107 -33.79 1.72 16.89
N ILE A 108 -34.07 1.67 15.57
CA ILE A 108 -34.78 2.75 14.86
C ILE A 108 -36.27 2.80 15.26
N GLN A 109 -36.90 1.65 15.52
CA GLN A 109 -38.29 1.59 16.00
C GLN A 109 -38.43 2.14 17.42
N ASN A 110 -37.50 1.84 18.34
CA ASN A 110 -37.59 2.32 19.74
C ASN A 110 -37.22 3.80 19.93
N LYS A 111 -36.49 4.43 19.00
CA LYS A 111 -36.08 5.84 19.12
C LYS A 111 -37.22 6.83 18.85
N ASN A 112 -38.31 6.39 18.21
CA ASN A 112 -39.45 7.26 17.93
C ASN A 112 -40.44 7.41 19.10
N GLU A 113 -40.28 6.64 20.19
CA GLU A 113 -41.27 6.64 21.27
C GLU A 113 -40.87 7.42 22.53
N ASN A 114 -39.58 7.60 22.85
CA ASN A 114 -39.21 8.23 24.13
C ASN A 114 -38.08 9.27 24.00
N ASN A 115 -38.46 10.55 24.08
CA ASN A 115 -37.57 11.69 24.27
C ASN A 115 -37.08 11.74 25.74
N GLU A 116 -35.96 11.09 26.08
CA GLU A 116 -35.28 11.30 27.36
C GLU A 116 -33.75 11.39 27.24
N GLN A 117 -33.17 12.23 28.12
CA GLN A 117 -31.76 12.63 28.17
C GLN A 117 -30.81 11.47 28.56
N LEU A 118 -29.62 11.44 27.93
CA LEU A 118 -28.55 10.47 28.17
C LEU A 118 -27.91 10.57 29.58
N PRO A 119 -27.71 9.42 30.28
CA PRO A 119 -26.75 9.38 31.39
C PRO A 119 -25.74 8.21 31.27
N PHE A 120 -24.44 8.54 31.36
CA PHE A 120 -23.32 7.76 31.95
C PHE A 120 -23.02 6.31 31.49
N THR A 121 -23.88 5.63 30.75
CA THR A 121 -23.73 4.23 30.27
C THR A 121 -22.93 4.10 28.97
N GLN A 122 -22.67 5.21 28.26
CA GLN A 122 -21.84 5.20 27.06
C GLN A 122 -20.39 4.74 27.34
N ASN A 123 -19.82 5.09 28.50
CA ASN A 123 -18.43 4.75 28.83
C ASN A 123 -18.21 3.26 29.16
N ILE A 124 -19.20 2.58 29.75
CA ILE A 124 -19.06 1.15 30.10
C ILE A 124 -19.27 0.27 28.87
N ASN A 125 -20.16 0.67 27.96
CA ASN A 125 -20.36 -0.03 26.70
C ASN A 125 -19.19 0.19 25.74
N GLU A 126 -18.62 1.39 25.62
CA GLU A 126 -17.37 1.59 24.85
C GLU A 126 -16.21 0.77 25.41
N PHE A 127 -16.06 0.70 26.74
CA PHE A 127 -14.99 -0.06 27.39
C PHE A 127 -15.19 -1.58 27.26
N ASN A 128 -16.42 -2.08 27.40
CA ASN A 128 -16.75 -3.49 27.19
C ASN A 128 -16.66 -3.92 25.72
N THR A 129 -16.96 -3.01 24.78
CA THR A 129 -16.78 -3.26 23.33
C THR A 129 -15.30 -3.33 22.97
N GLN A 130 -14.46 -2.49 23.58
CA GLN A 130 -13.00 -2.58 23.47
C GLN A 130 -12.43 -3.87 24.11
N LEU A 131 -12.95 -4.30 25.25
CA LEU A 131 -12.53 -5.54 25.94
C LEU A 131 -13.01 -6.82 25.21
N GLN A 132 -14.21 -6.84 24.63
CA GLN A 132 -14.67 -7.94 23.79
C GLN A 132 -13.87 -8.05 22.47
N GLY A 133 -13.33 -6.94 21.96
CA GLY A 133 -12.41 -6.95 20.83
C GLY A 133 -11.07 -7.65 21.13
N LEU A 134 -10.61 -7.62 22.38
CA LEU A 134 -9.36 -8.28 22.82
C LEU A 134 -9.56 -9.78 23.13
N SER A 135 -10.76 -10.21 23.53
CA SER A 135 -11.07 -11.63 23.78
C SER A 135 -11.39 -12.44 22.51
N GLN A 136 -11.37 -11.82 21.33
CA GLN A 136 -11.70 -12.42 20.03
C GLN A 136 -10.49 -12.61 19.10
N PHE A 137 -9.27 -12.72 19.63
CA PHE A 137 -8.15 -13.19 18.80
C PHE A 137 -8.36 -14.66 18.44
N SER A 138 -9.05 -14.87 17.31
CA SER A 138 -9.25 -16.17 16.68
C SER A 138 -7.90 -16.78 16.27
N TRP A 139 -7.88 -18.10 16.05
CA TRP A 139 -6.67 -18.84 15.62
C TRP A 139 -5.85 -18.18 14.47
N PRO A 140 -6.44 -17.43 13.51
CA PRO A 140 -5.67 -16.74 12.48
C PRO A 140 -4.70 -15.71 13.04
N PHE A 141 -5.04 -15.01 14.13
CA PHE A 141 -4.13 -14.04 14.76
C PHE A 141 -2.81 -14.70 15.17
N TYR A 142 -2.89 -15.83 15.87
CA TYR A 142 -1.70 -16.58 16.31
C TYR A 142 -0.90 -17.14 15.14
N VAL A 143 -1.58 -17.60 14.08
CA VAL A 143 -0.91 -18.03 12.85
C VAL A 143 -0.17 -16.87 12.20
N TYR A 144 -0.77 -15.68 12.11
CA TYR A 144 -0.10 -14.50 11.55
C TYR A 144 1.07 -14.03 12.41
N LEU A 145 0.94 -14.05 13.74
CA LEU A 145 2.03 -13.72 14.65
C LEU A 145 3.21 -14.69 14.45
N LEU A 146 2.92 -15.99 14.37
CA LEU A 146 3.94 -17.00 14.08
C LEU A 146 4.62 -16.76 12.72
N LEU A 147 3.85 -16.41 11.68
CA LEU A 147 4.40 -16.11 10.35
C LEU A 147 5.31 -14.88 10.36
N ILE A 148 4.93 -13.80 11.06
CA ILE A 148 5.79 -12.59 11.22
C ILE A 148 7.13 -12.97 11.85
N ILE A 149 7.09 -13.79 12.91
CA ILE A 149 8.27 -14.26 13.62
C ILE A 149 9.14 -15.12 12.69
N LEU A 150 8.56 -16.14 12.06
CA LEU A 150 9.26 -17.05 11.15
C LEU A 150 9.87 -16.32 9.95
N ILE A 151 9.19 -15.31 9.39
CA ILE A 151 9.73 -14.48 8.31
C ILE A 151 10.97 -13.74 8.78
N GLY A 152 10.96 -13.12 9.97
CA GLY A 152 12.14 -12.45 10.51
C GLY A 152 13.29 -13.42 10.79
N PHE A 153 13.02 -14.55 11.46
CA PHE A 153 14.02 -15.58 11.73
C PHE A 153 14.63 -16.16 10.45
N SER A 154 13.82 -16.36 9.40
CA SER A 154 14.33 -16.83 8.11
C SER A 154 15.43 -15.91 7.55
N ARG A 155 15.35 -14.60 7.80
CA ARG A 155 16.35 -13.63 7.31
C ARG A 155 17.69 -13.73 8.04
N ILE A 156 17.65 -14.10 9.31
CA ILE A 156 18.84 -14.35 10.13
C ILE A 156 19.47 -15.68 9.70
N TYR A 157 18.65 -16.73 9.58
CA TYR A 157 19.08 -18.06 9.14
C TYR A 157 19.77 -18.03 7.76
N LEU A 158 19.24 -17.22 6.83
CA LEU A 158 19.81 -17.03 5.50
C LEU A 158 21.09 -16.17 5.49
N GLY A 159 21.57 -15.66 6.63
CA GLY A 159 22.82 -14.87 6.72
C GLY A 159 22.73 -13.46 6.14
N VAL A 160 21.53 -13.01 5.76
CA VAL A 160 21.30 -11.76 5.01
C VAL A 160 20.84 -10.58 5.87
N HIS A 161 20.54 -10.83 7.15
CA HIS A 161 20.25 -9.80 8.14
C HIS A 161 20.75 -10.18 9.54
N SER A 162 21.19 -9.21 10.33
CA SER A 162 21.51 -9.41 11.75
C SER A 162 20.24 -9.37 12.62
N TYR A 163 20.35 -9.83 13.88
CA TYR A 163 19.27 -9.72 14.87
C TYR A 163 18.75 -8.29 15.01
N ASN A 164 19.66 -7.32 15.15
CA ASN A 164 19.31 -5.91 15.29
C ASN A 164 18.56 -5.36 14.07
N GLN A 165 18.93 -5.80 12.86
CA GLN A 165 18.25 -5.39 11.64
C GLN A 165 16.81 -5.94 11.57
N VAL A 166 16.58 -7.17 12.05
CA VAL A 166 15.24 -7.78 12.10
C VAL A 166 14.37 -7.15 13.18
N ILE A 167 14.88 -7.01 14.41
CA ILE A 167 14.15 -6.41 15.53
C ILE A 167 13.73 -4.98 15.17
N LEU A 168 14.64 -4.18 14.62
CA LEU A 168 14.32 -2.81 14.20
C LEU A 168 13.27 -2.78 13.08
N GLY A 169 13.29 -3.76 12.17
CA GLY A 169 12.26 -3.92 11.15
C GLY A 169 10.87 -4.15 11.76
N TRP A 170 10.74 -5.06 12.74
CA TRP A 170 9.48 -5.26 13.44
C TRP A 170 9.02 -4.02 14.21
N LEU A 171 9.94 -3.34 14.92
CA LEU A 171 9.63 -2.11 15.66
C LEU A 171 9.08 -1.02 14.74
N TYR A 172 9.72 -0.78 13.59
CA TYR A 172 9.18 0.16 12.61
C TYR A 172 7.85 -0.33 12.03
N GLY A 173 7.70 -1.62 11.75
CA GLY A 173 6.42 -2.20 11.32
C GLY A 173 5.27 -1.86 12.28
N VAL A 174 5.47 -2.13 13.57
CA VAL A 174 4.47 -1.82 14.62
C VAL A 174 4.24 -0.31 14.71
N PHE A 175 5.32 0.48 14.78
CA PHE A 175 5.23 1.94 14.86
C PHE A 175 4.39 2.54 13.74
N PHE A 176 4.67 2.15 12.49
CA PHE A 176 3.95 2.66 11.34
C PHE A 176 2.50 2.14 11.30
N VAL A 177 2.23 0.90 11.68
CA VAL A 177 0.84 0.42 11.82
C VAL A 177 0.06 1.27 12.83
N CYS A 178 0.61 1.52 14.01
CA CYS A 178 -0.01 2.39 15.02
C CYS A 178 -0.20 3.82 14.50
N LEU A 179 0.81 4.38 13.83
CA LEU A 179 0.72 5.72 13.24
C LEU A 179 -0.43 5.83 12.23
N TYR A 180 -0.61 4.81 11.39
CA TYR A 180 -1.69 4.77 10.42
C TYR A 180 -3.05 4.72 11.10
N PHE A 181 -3.24 3.77 12.01
CA PHE A 181 -4.53 3.55 12.68
C PHE A 181 -4.96 4.75 13.52
N GLU A 182 -4.06 5.25 14.36
CA GLU A 182 -4.38 6.30 15.33
C GLU A 182 -4.53 7.68 14.67
N LEU A 183 -3.69 8.01 13.68
CA LEU A 183 -3.59 9.39 13.18
C LEU A 183 -4.06 9.58 11.73
N ALA A 184 -3.88 8.56 10.88
CA ALA A 184 -3.99 8.74 9.43
C ALA A 184 -5.29 8.19 8.84
N GLN A 185 -5.75 7.01 9.29
CA GLN A 185 -6.78 6.23 8.62
C GLN A 185 -8.06 7.03 8.32
N LYS A 186 -8.74 7.54 9.36
CA LYS A 186 -10.00 8.28 9.20
C LYS A 186 -9.85 9.53 8.33
N ARG A 187 -8.72 10.24 8.45
CA ARG A 187 -8.46 11.45 7.65
C ARG A 187 -8.20 11.08 6.19
N TYR A 188 -7.45 10.02 5.98
CA TYR A 188 -7.05 9.58 4.65
C TYR A 188 -8.21 9.00 3.85
N GLU A 189 -9.08 8.21 4.50
CA GLU A 189 -10.32 7.71 3.90
C GLU A 189 -11.27 8.87 3.52
N LYS A 190 -11.39 9.91 4.36
CA LYS A 190 -12.16 11.12 4.03
C LYS A 190 -11.62 11.86 2.81
N ILE A 191 -10.30 12.02 2.72
CA ILE A 191 -9.64 12.64 1.55
C ILE A 191 -9.87 11.80 0.29
N MET A 192 -9.70 10.48 0.39
CA MET A 192 -9.92 9.54 -0.72
C MET A 192 -11.37 9.58 -1.22
N ALA A 193 -12.34 9.55 -0.31
CA ALA A 193 -13.75 9.68 -0.63
C ALA A 193 -14.05 11.02 -1.33
N LYS A 194 -13.51 12.14 -0.80
CA LYS A 194 -13.64 13.45 -1.45
C LYS A 194 -13.17 13.42 -2.91
N TYR A 195 -12.06 12.74 -3.20
CA TYR A 195 -11.49 12.66 -4.54
C TYR A 195 -12.28 11.75 -5.49
N ILE A 196 -12.81 10.63 -5.01
CA ILE A 196 -13.66 9.73 -5.79
C ILE A 196 -14.99 10.41 -6.14
N TYR A 197 -15.64 11.01 -5.14
CA TYR A 197 -16.96 11.63 -5.29
C TYR A 197 -16.93 13.07 -5.81
N LYS A 198 -15.75 13.64 -6.04
CA LYS A 198 -15.54 15.01 -6.57
C LYS A 198 -16.18 16.10 -5.70
N CYS A 199 -16.16 15.91 -4.39
CA CYS A 199 -16.79 16.84 -3.46
C CYS A 199 -15.86 18.00 -3.09
N PHE A 200 -15.47 18.78 -4.11
CA PHE A 200 -14.70 20.00 -3.96
C PHE A 200 -15.64 21.19 -3.78
N LYS A 201 -15.32 22.10 -2.86
CA LYS A 201 -16.17 23.27 -2.59
C LYS A 201 -16.12 24.30 -3.73
N SER A 202 -15.00 24.37 -4.42
CA SER A 202 -14.74 25.32 -5.51
C SER A 202 -13.56 24.84 -6.35
N THR A 203 -13.34 25.45 -7.51
CA THR A 203 -12.12 25.23 -8.31
C THR A 203 -10.85 25.57 -7.53
N GLN A 204 -10.90 26.58 -6.65
CA GLN A 204 -9.77 26.93 -5.77
C GLN A 204 -9.47 25.83 -4.75
N ASP A 205 -10.51 25.21 -4.16
CA ASP A 205 -10.35 24.07 -3.25
C ASP A 205 -9.73 22.85 -3.97
N TYR A 206 -10.16 22.57 -5.21
CA TYR A 206 -9.55 21.55 -6.05
C TYR A 206 -8.05 21.82 -6.32
N VAL A 207 -7.71 23.03 -6.78
CA VAL A 207 -6.31 23.40 -7.06
C VAL A 207 -5.47 23.37 -5.79
N LYS A 208 -6.01 23.79 -4.63
CA LYS A 208 -5.32 23.69 -3.34
C LYS A 208 -4.93 22.26 -3.01
N HIS A 209 -5.86 21.31 -3.16
CA HIS A 209 -5.57 19.89 -2.92
C HIS A 209 -4.49 19.35 -3.87
N LEU A 210 -4.58 19.68 -5.17
CA LEU A 210 -3.56 19.33 -6.16
C LEU A 210 -2.18 19.88 -5.78
N SER A 211 -2.08 21.18 -5.49
CA SER A 211 -0.83 21.84 -5.13
C SER A 211 -0.22 21.28 -3.86
N ILE A 212 -1.02 20.97 -2.83
CA ILE A 212 -0.52 20.39 -1.57
C ILE A 212 0.03 18.99 -1.81
N VAL A 213 -0.72 18.11 -2.48
CA VAL A 213 -0.30 16.72 -2.70
C VAL A 213 0.96 16.67 -3.58
N THR A 214 0.99 17.45 -4.67
CA THR A 214 2.18 17.55 -5.53
C THR A 214 3.36 18.19 -4.82
N GLY A 215 3.14 19.23 -4.01
CA GLY A 215 4.19 19.88 -3.23
C GLY A 215 4.85 18.93 -2.22
N ILE A 216 4.05 18.15 -1.49
CA ILE A 216 4.56 17.12 -0.56
C ILE A 216 5.37 16.07 -1.32
N TYR A 217 4.87 15.58 -2.46
CA TYR A 217 5.58 14.59 -3.26
C TYR A 217 6.93 15.11 -3.78
N VAL A 218 6.96 16.32 -4.35
CA VAL A 218 8.20 16.96 -4.83
C VAL A 218 9.19 17.16 -3.68
N PHE A 219 8.70 17.58 -2.51
CA PHE A 219 9.55 17.72 -1.31
C PHE A 219 10.16 16.38 -0.88
N ILE A 220 9.37 15.31 -0.86
CA ILE A 220 9.85 13.96 -0.51
C ILE A 220 10.92 13.49 -1.51
N ILE A 221 10.69 13.66 -2.82
CA ILE A 221 11.68 13.31 -3.85
C ILE A 221 12.95 14.14 -3.67
N PHE A 222 12.83 15.44 -3.43
CA PHE A 222 13.97 16.32 -3.18
C PHE A 222 14.80 15.86 -1.97
N VAL A 223 14.16 15.62 -0.82
CA VAL A 223 14.83 15.11 0.39
C VAL A 223 15.53 13.78 0.12
N THR A 224 14.91 12.90 -0.67
CA THR A 224 15.47 11.59 -1.02
C THR A 224 16.70 11.71 -1.91
N VAL A 225 16.67 12.60 -2.91
CA VAL A 225 17.82 12.91 -3.77
C VAL A 225 18.98 13.46 -2.94
N ILE A 226 18.71 14.38 -2.00
CA ILE A 226 19.74 14.93 -1.11
C ILE A 226 20.31 13.85 -0.20
N ALA A 227 19.46 13.02 0.40
CA ALA A 227 19.90 11.91 1.25
C ALA A 227 20.78 10.93 0.47
N PHE A 228 20.39 10.57 -0.75
CA PHE A 228 21.18 9.73 -1.64
C PHE A 228 22.54 10.34 -1.94
N TYR A 229 22.57 11.61 -2.37
CA TYR A 229 23.81 12.32 -2.65
C TYR A 229 24.75 12.34 -1.44
N ARG A 230 24.22 12.53 -0.23
CA ARG A 230 25.02 12.51 1.01
C ARG A 230 25.61 11.13 1.30
N VAL A 231 24.80 10.08 1.13
CA VAL A 231 25.24 8.69 1.38
C VAL A 231 26.26 8.24 0.33
N ASP A 232 26.01 8.53 -0.94
CA ASP A 232 26.90 8.17 -2.04
C ASP A 232 28.31 8.77 -1.85
N ASN A 233 28.40 10.04 -1.41
CA ASN A 233 29.68 10.68 -1.09
C ASN A 233 30.31 10.24 0.23
N SER A 234 29.59 9.51 1.08
CA SER A 234 30.11 9.03 2.37
C SER A 234 30.81 7.67 2.28
N ILE A 235 30.56 6.92 1.21
CA ILE A 235 31.10 5.58 0.99
C ILE A 235 32.39 5.71 0.18
N SER A 236 33.50 5.16 0.67
CA SER A 236 34.76 5.16 -0.07
C SER A 236 34.73 4.15 -1.23
N GLU A 237 35.50 4.41 -2.29
CA GLU A 237 35.62 3.48 -3.42
C GLU A 237 36.13 2.11 -2.97
N GLU A 238 37.10 2.07 -2.06
CA GLU A 238 37.65 0.84 -1.49
C GLU A 238 36.57 0.02 -0.77
N GLN A 239 35.77 0.67 0.09
CA GLN A 239 34.68 0.01 0.80
C GLN A 239 33.64 -0.56 -0.17
N MET A 240 33.33 0.18 -1.23
CA MET A 240 32.39 -0.26 -2.25
C MET A 240 32.91 -1.50 -3.00
N VAL A 241 34.20 -1.55 -3.35
CA VAL A 241 34.82 -2.73 -3.98
C VAL A 241 34.72 -3.95 -3.07
N ILE A 242 35.02 -3.80 -1.78
CA ILE A 242 34.89 -4.89 -0.81
C ILE A 242 33.45 -5.42 -0.76
N TRP A 243 32.46 -4.53 -0.70
CA TRP A 243 31.06 -4.94 -0.71
C TRP A 243 30.65 -5.64 -2.00
N LEU A 244 31.12 -5.16 -3.15
CA LEU A 244 30.87 -5.77 -4.46
C LEU A 244 31.40 -7.20 -4.52
N GLU A 245 32.63 -7.42 -4.05
CA GLU A 245 33.22 -8.77 -3.98
C GLU A 245 32.38 -9.70 -3.09
N LYS A 246 31.96 -9.24 -1.91
CA LYS A 246 31.13 -10.05 -1.02
C LYS A 246 29.74 -10.33 -1.60
N ILE A 247 29.12 -9.35 -2.27
CA ILE A 247 27.85 -9.56 -2.98
C ILE A 247 28.04 -10.60 -4.09
N ALA A 248 29.15 -10.56 -4.83
CA ALA A 248 29.47 -11.52 -5.87
C ALA A 248 29.68 -12.95 -5.34
N THR A 249 30.19 -13.10 -4.11
CA THR A 249 30.34 -14.42 -3.47
C THR A 249 29.02 -15.05 -3.03
N CYS A 250 27.89 -14.33 -3.14
CA CYS A 250 26.60 -14.93 -2.86
C CYS A 250 26.27 -16.08 -3.83
N LYS A 251 25.78 -17.20 -3.28
CA LYS A 251 25.50 -18.44 -4.03
C LYS A 251 24.51 -18.32 -5.19
N ASP A 252 23.71 -17.26 -5.25
CA ASP A 252 22.62 -17.12 -6.22
C ASP A 252 23.03 -16.42 -7.54
N ASN A 253 24.33 -16.30 -7.85
CA ASN A 253 24.84 -15.62 -9.06
C ASN A 253 24.16 -14.26 -9.29
N MET A 254 24.43 -13.32 -8.39
CA MET A 254 23.74 -12.04 -8.36
C MET A 254 24.13 -11.14 -9.55
N ASP A 255 23.13 -10.52 -10.18
CA ASP A 255 23.34 -9.47 -11.18
C ASP A 255 23.94 -8.22 -10.52
N LEU A 256 25.20 -7.93 -10.85
CA LEU A 256 25.97 -6.80 -10.37
C LEU A 256 25.78 -5.52 -11.22
N SER A 257 24.64 -5.38 -11.89
CA SER A 257 24.29 -4.12 -12.55
C SER A 257 24.21 -2.97 -11.54
N ILE A 258 24.61 -1.77 -11.97
CA ILE A 258 24.62 -0.55 -11.15
C ILE A 258 23.28 -0.27 -10.45
N THR A 259 22.17 -0.74 -11.02
CA THR A 259 20.81 -0.57 -10.49
C THR A 259 20.46 -1.51 -9.32
N LYS A 260 21.27 -2.55 -9.07
CA LYS A 260 20.94 -3.63 -8.14
C LYS A 260 21.83 -3.67 -6.90
N ILE A 261 22.71 -2.70 -6.73
CA ILE A 261 23.74 -2.71 -5.69
C ILE A 261 23.65 -1.49 -4.77
N ALA A 262 23.85 -1.74 -3.48
CA ALA A 262 24.05 -0.82 -2.37
C ALA A 262 23.08 0.37 -2.41
N GLN A 263 23.61 1.59 -2.36
CA GLN A 263 22.86 2.83 -2.34
C GLN A 263 22.02 3.02 -3.61
N ASN A 264 22.51 2.60 -4.77
CA ASN A 264 21.81 2.78 -6.05
C ASN A 264 20.52 1.98 -6.09
N LYS A 265 20.54 0.72 -5.63
CA LYS A 265 19.33 -0.09 -5.54
C LYS A 265 18.31 0.56 -4.61
N ILE A 266 18.75 0.93 -3.40
CA ILE A 266 17.86 1.51 -2.39
C ILE A 266 17.26 2.83 -2.87
N PHE A 267 18.05 3.64 -3.59
CA PHE A 267 17.58 4.86 -4.21
C PHE A 267 16.53 4.59 -5.28
N LEU A 268 16.73 3.60 -6.17
CA LEU A 268 15.72 3.19 -7.14
C LEU A 268 14.43 2.71 -6.47
N ASP A 269 14.50 1.82 -5.47
CA ASP A 269 13.34 1.30 -4.77
C ASP A 269 12.54 2.41 -4.03
N SER A 270 13.20 3.52 -3.67
CA SER A 270 12.56 4.67 -2.99
C SER A 270 11.50 5.38 -3.84
N GLY A 271 11.51 5.20 -5.16
CA GLY A 271 10.49 5.80 -6.01
C GLY A 271 9.10 5.17 -5.82
N SER A 272 8.98 4.12 -5.00
CA SER A 272 7.72 3.54 -4.53
C SER A 272 6.74 4.55 -3.91
N ILE A 273 7.21 5.69 -3.38
CA ILE A 273 6.33 6.81 -2.97
C ILE A 273 5.43 7.33 -4.10
N SER A 274 5.85 7.14 -5.35
CA SER A 274 5.09 7.49 -6.55
C SER A 274 3.80 6.67 -6.68
N ILE A 275 3.71 5.49 -6.04
CA ILE A 275 2.46 4.73 -5.94
C ILE A 275 1.42 5.56 -5.20
N SER A 276 1.77 6.07 -4.01
CA SER A 276 0.87 6.86 -3.16
C SER A 276 0.45 8.16 -3.86
N TYR A 277 1.41 8.87 -4.44
CA TYR A 277 1.18 10.11 -5.17
C TYR A 277 0.29 9.91 -6.41
N SER A 278 0.66 8.99 -7.30
CA SER A 278 -0.06 8.76 -8.56
C SER A 278 -1.47 8.24 -8.32
N LEU A 279 -1.66 7.38 -7.31
CA LEU A 279 -2.98 6.92 -6.92
C LEU A 279 -3.87 8.10 -6.52
N LEU A 280 -3.41 8.98 -5.61
CA LEU A 280 -4.19 10.14 -5.18
C LEU A 280 -4.50 11.11 -6.33
N ILE A 281 -3.50 11.47 -7.13
CA ILE A 281 -3.66 12.42 -8.24
C ILE A 281 -4.54 11.83 -9.34
N THR A 282 -4.32 10.57 -9.72
CA THR A 282 -5.13 9.92 -10.76
C THR A 282 -6.58 9.75 -10.30
N THR A 283 -6.82 9.38 -9.04
CA THR A 283 -8.17 9.33 -8.45
C THR A 283 -8.84 10.70 -8.50
N MET A 284 -8.11 11.77 -8.17
CA MET A 284 -8.62 13.14 -8.23
C MET A 284 -8.94 13.59 -9.67
N LEU A 285 -8.15 13.18 -10.67
CA LEU A 285 -8.32 13.54 -12.08
C LEU A 285 -9.34 12.65 -12.82
N THR A 286 -9.58 11.43 -12.35
CA THR A 286 -10.40 10.44 -13.07
C THR A 286 -11.89 10.65 -12.77
N MET A 287 -12.69 10.71 -13.83
CA MET A 287 -14.15 10.78 -13.75
C MET A 287 -14.76 9.38 -13.72
N GLY A 288 -15.92 9.28 -13.07
CA GLY A 288 -16.74 8.06 -13.00
C GLY A 288 -17.46 7.95 -11.67
N GLU A 289 -18.47 7.09 -11.63
CA GLU A 289 -19.26 6.83 -10.41
C GLU A 289 -18.65 5.71 -9.57
N TYR A 290 -19.04 5.65 -8.30
CA TYR A 290 -18.74 4.53 -7.41
C TYR A 290 -19.87 4.35 -6.40
N THR A 291 -20.61 3.25 -6.49
CA THR A 291 -21.69 2.89 -5.55
C THR A 291 -21.33 1.55 -4.88
N PRO A 292 -20.81 1.58 -3.62
CA PRO A 292 -20.32 0.39 -2.93
C PRO A 292 -21.35 -0.74 -2.79
N GLU A 293 -22.61 -0.38 -2.49
CA GLU A 293 -23.70 -1.34 -2.31
C GLU A 293 -24.04 -2.08 -3.61
N ASP A 294 -24.20 -1.33 -4.71
CA ASP A 294 -24.39 -1.93 -6.03
C ASP A 294 -23.20 -2.83 -6.41
N PHE A 295 -21.96 -2.40 -6.12
CA PHE A 295 -20.78 -3.22 -6.39
C PHE A 295 -20.86 -4.56 -5.67
N GLN A 296 -21.18 -4.56 -4.38
CA GLN A 296 -21.23 -5.77 -3.56
C GLN A 296 -22.32 -6.74 -4.04
N ASN A 297 -23.51 -6.21 -4.37
CA ASN A 297 -24.64 -7.01 -4.86
C ASN A 297 -24.36 -7.62 -6.24
N ASN A 298 -23.78 -6.84 -7.15
CA ASN A 298 -23.46 -7.31 -8.50
C ASN A 298 -22.20 -8.20 -8.53
N TRP A 299 -21.23 -7.97 -7.65
CA TRP A 299 -20.01 -8.78 -7.56
C TRP A 299 -20.28 -10.18 -7.01
N SER A 300 -21.14 -10.31 -5.99
CA SER A 300 -21.47 -11.61 -5.41
C SER A 300 -22.16 -12.53 -6.43
N SER A 301 -23.09 -12.00 -7.21
CA SER A 301 -23.82 -12.69 -8.28
C SER A 301 -23.04 -12.89 -9.58
N LEU A 302 -21.89 -12.24 -9.75
CA LEU A 302 -21.08 -12.33 -10.96
C LEU A 302 -20.47 -13.74 -11.15
N ARG A 303 -20.66 -14.32 -12.34
CA ARG A 303 -20.07 -15.61 -12.72
C ARG A 303 -18.56 -15.63 -12.53
N ILE A 304 -18.02 -16.77 -12.08
CA ILE A 304 -16.58 -16.94 -11.83
C ILE A 304 -15.73 -16.64 -13.07
N SER A 305 -16.19 -17.01 -14.27
CA SER A 305 -15.50 -16.74 -15.53
C SER A 305 -15.33 -15.24 -15.79
N LYS A 306 -16.35 -14.43 -15.48
CA LYS A 306 -16.27 -12.97 -15.57
C LYS A 306 -15.33 -12.39 -14.52
N LYS A 307 -15.33 -12.91 -13.28
CA LYS A 307 -14.36 -12.51 -12.24
C LYS A 307 -12.91 -12.77 -12.68
N LEU A 308 -12.64 -13.96 -13.22
CA LEU A 308 -11.33 -14.34 -13.73
C LEU A 308 -10.89 -13.46 -14.91
N LEU A 309 -11.80 -13.16 -15.84
CA LEU A 309 -11.51 -12.30 -16.97
C LEU A 309 -11.21 -10.85 -16.53
N ARG A 310 -11.95 -10.33 -15.54
CA ARG A 310 -11.65 -9.03 -14.92
C ARG A 310 -10.27 -9.02 -14.27
N PHE A 311 -9.91 -10.06 -13.51
CA PHE A 311 -8.57 -10.20 -12.94
C PHE A 311 -7.48 -10.23 -14.00
N LEU A 312 -7.68 -11.02 -15.06
CA LEU A 312 -6.73 -11.09 -16.18
C LEU A 312 -6.52 -9.72 -16.83
N ILE A 313 -7.59 -8.96 -17.08
CA ILE A 313 -7.50 -7.61 -17.64
C ILE A 313 -6.71 -6.69 -16.72
N ILE A 314 -6.97 -6.72 -15.41
CA ILE A 314 -6.24 -5.92 -14.42
C ILE A 314 -4.75 -6.27 -14.47
N VAL A 315 -4.41 -7.57 -14.44
CA VAL A 315 -3.02 -8.06 -14.50
C VAL A 315 -2.36 -7.65 -15.81
N LEU A 316 -3.05 -7.70 -16.95
CA LEU A 316 -2.48 -7.28 -18.24
C LEU A 316 -2.27 -5.76 -18.30
N VAL A 317 -3.29 -4.98 -17.95
CA VAL A 317 -3.25 -3.50 -18.03
C VAL A 317 -2.22 -2.91 -17.07
N VAL A 318 -1.99 -3.53 -15.91
CA VAL A 318 -1.00 -3.08 -14.93
C VAL A 318 0.36 -3.74 -15.13
N GLY A 319 0.35 -5.05 -15.36
CA GLY A 319 1.56 -5.86 -15.44
C GLY A 319 2.36 -5.62 -16.72
N VAL A 320 1.72 -5.42 -17.88
CA VAL A 320 2.46 -5.16 -19.13
C VAL A 320 3.28 -3.87 -19.04
N PRO A 321 2.73 -2.70 -18.66
CA PRO A 321 3.54 -1.49 -18.48
C PRO A 321 4.68 -1.67 -17.47
N PHE A 322 4.43 -2.37 -16.36
CA PHE A 322 5.46 -2.68 -15.37
C PHE A 322 6.59 -3.51 -15.97
N LEU A 323 6.26 -4.63 -16.63
CA LEU A 323 7.25 -5.54 -17.22
C LEU A 323 8.03 -4.86 -18.35
N VAL A 324 7.37 -4.08 -19.20
CA VAL A 324 8.03 -3.29 -20.24
C VAL A 324 9.06 -2.37 -19.59
N MET A 325 8.67 -1.56 -18.61
CA MET A 325 9.61 -0.66 -17.95
C MET A 325 10.73 -1.38 -17.18
N HIS A 326 10.43 -2.55 -16.60
CA HIS A 326 11.40 -3.35 -15.87
C HIS A 326 12.48 -3.95 -16.79
N TYR A 327 12.07 -4.49 -17.93
CA TYR A 327 12.96 -5.18 -18.87
C TYR A 327 13.50 -4.30 -20.00
N VAL A 328 13.04 -3.05 -20.14
CA VAL A 328 13.65 -2.10 -21.08
C VAL A 328 15.11 -1.87 -20.70
N TYR A 329 15.98 -2.29 -21.61
CA TYR A 329 17.41 -2.07 -21.52
C TYR A 329 17.70 -0.61 -21.87
N LEU A 330 18.35 0.10 -20.96
CA LEU A 330 18.81 1.47 -21.16
C LEU A 330 20.32 1.45 -21.12
N THR A 331 20.97 2.03 -22.12
CA THR A 331 22.43 2.19 -22.18
C THR A 331 22.95 3.28 -21.24
N VAL A 332 22.06 4.07 -20.66
CA VAL A 332 22.38 5.18 -19.77
C VAL A 332 22.72 4.66 -18.38
N THR A 333 23.87 5.08 -17.85
CA THR A 333 24.37 4.70 -16.51
C THR A 333 24.09 5.74 -15.43
N ASN A 334 23.58 6.93 -15.79
CA ASN A 334 23.27 7.99 -14.83
C ASN A 334 22.14 7.54 -13.88
N ILE A 335 22.45 7.42 -12.59
CA ILE A 335 21.51 6.89 -11.60
C ILE A 335 20.28 7.77 -11.38
N TYR A 336 20.41 9.10 -11.46
CA TYR A 336 19.28 10.02 -11.33
C TYR A 336 18.30 9.89 -12.49
N PHE A 337 18.81 9.69 -13.70
CA PHE A 337 17.98 9.43 -14.87
C PHE A 337 17.26 8.08 -14.76
N LEU A 338 17.98 7.04 -14.31
CA LEU A 338 17.39 5.72 -14.05
C LEU A 338 16.34 5.80 -12.95
N TYR A 339 16.54 6.60 -11.91
CA TYR A 339 15.55 6.85 -10.87
C TYR A 339 14.27 7.51 -11.41
N ALA A 340 14.43 8.54 -12.25
CA ALA A 340 13.31 9.22 -12.88
C ALA A 340 12.49 8.28 -13.79
N LEU A 341 13.14 7.46 -14.61
CA LEU A 341 12.45 6.59 -15.56
C LEU A 341 12.06 5.22 -14.98
N LYS A 342 13.04 4.44 -14.51
CA LYS A 342 12.78 3.05 -14.08
C LYS A 342 11.97 2.97 -12.81
N SER A 343 12.00 4.00 -11.96
CA SER A 343 11.25 4.02 -10.71
C SER A 343 10.07 4.98 -10.76
N ILE A 344 10.33 6.30 -10.75
CA ILE A 344 9.28 7.32 -10.65
C ILE A 344 8.25 7.17 -11.78
N PHE A 345 8.68 7.18 -13.04
CA PHE A 345 7.77 7.08 -14.18
C PHE A 345 7.04 5.74 -14.21
N THR A 346 7.73 4.63 -13.97
CA THR A 346 7.12 3.28 -13.92
C THR A 346 5.97 3.21 -12.92
N PHE A 347 6.19 3.62 -11.67
CA PHE A 347 5.15 3.55 -10.64
C PHE A 347 4.00 4.53 -10.92
N ASN A 348 4.30 5.72 -11.43
CA ASN A 348 3.27 6.67 -11.85
C ASN A 348 2.40 6.08 -12.97
N LEU A 349 3.01 5.49 -14.00
CA LEU A 349 2.33 4.87 -15.14
C LEU A 349 1.47 3.68 -14.70
N VAL A 350 2.01 2.81 -13.83
CA VAL A 350 1.31 1.64 -13.30
C VAL A 350 0.04 2.06 -12.55
N MET A 351 0.14 3.05 -11.65
CA MET A 351 -1.03 3.54 -10.92
C MET A 351 -2.02 4.31 -11.81
N PHE A 352 -1.53 5.03 -12.83
CA PHE A 352 -2.39 5.65 -13.83
C PHE A 352 -3.20 4.59 -14.59
N CYS A 353 -2.54 3.53 -15.06
CA CYS A 353 -3.20 2.41 -15.72
C CYS A 353 -4.22 1.73 -14.80
N PHE A 354 -3.85 1.50 -13.54
CA PHE A 354 -4.72 0.87 -12.55
C PHE A 354 -6.00 1.68 -12.26
N ILE A 355 -5.90 2.99 -12.07
CA ILE A 355 -7.05 3.82 -11.68
C ILE A 355 -7.90 4.23 -12.89
N LYS A 356 -7.28 4.51 -14.05
CA LYS A 356 -7.98 5.07 -15.21
C LYS A 356 -8.19 4.08 -16.34
N VAL A 357 -7.15 3.32 -16.71
CA VAL A 357 -7.20 2.44 -17.90
C VAL A 357 -7.97 1.16 -17.59
N VAL A 358 -7.86 0.61 -16.38
CA VAL A 358 -8.62 -0.59 -15.98
C VAL A 358 -10.14 -0.36 -16.07
N PRO A 359 -10.75 0.66 -15.43
CA PRO A 359 -12.19 0.88 -15.57
C PRO A 359 -12.63 1.10 -17.02
N TYR A 360 -11.83 1.82 -17.81
CA TYR A 360 -12.07 2.02 -19.23
C TYR A 360 -12.04 0.70 -20.03
N ALA A 361 -11.04 -0.15 -19.80
CA ALA A 361 -10.90 -1.44 -20.46
C ALA A 361 -12.06 -2.39 -20.10
N LEU A 362 -12.46 -2.41 -18.82
CA LEU A 362 -13.62 -3.18 -18.37
C LEU A 362 -14.91 -2.73 -19.06
N ALA A 363 -15.16 -1.41 -19.14
CA ALA A 363 -16.33 -0.87 -19.83
C ALA A 363 -16.31 -1.19 -21.33
N LYS A 364 -15.16 -1.02 -22.00
CA LYS A 364 -15.03 -1.29 -23.45
C LYS A 364 -15.29 -2.76 -23.80
N LEU A 365 -15.00 -3.67 -22.88
CA LEU A 365 -15.21 -5.11 -23.03
C LEU A 365 -16.55 -5.61 -22.47
N ASN A 366 -17.43 -4.71 -22.00
CA ASN A 366 -18.71 -5.03 -21.35
C ASN A 366 -18.55 -5.96 -20.12
N LEU A 367 -17.49 -5.70 -19.34
CA LEU A 367 -17.15 -6.42 -18.12
C LEU A 367 -17.26 -5.55 -16.86
N ASP A 368 -17.60 -4.27 -17.03
CA ASP A 368 -17.98 -3.40 -15.93
C ASP A 368 -19.32 -3.86 -15.34
N ILE A 369 -19.48 -3.65 -14.04
CA ILE A 369 -20.74 -3.86 -13.32
C ILE A 369 -21.18 -2.57 -12.66
N LYS A 370 -22.49 -2.44 -12.38
CA LYS A 370 -23.00 -1.31 -11.61
C LYS A 370 -22.32 -1.28 -10.23
N GLY A 371 -21.84 -0.10 -9.86
CA GLY A 371 -21.05 0.12 -8.65
C GLY A 371 -19.55 0.00 -8.79
N ASP A 372 -19.02 -0.41 -9.95
CA ASP A 372 -17.56 -0.39 -10.17
C ASP A 372 -16.94 0.99 -9.92
N LEU A 373 -15.73 0.99 -9.36
CA LEU A 373 -14.97 2.20 -9.13
C LEU A 373 -14.64 2.89 -10.45
N PHE A 374 -15.00 4.18 -10.56
CA PHE A 374 -14.84 5.00 -11.75
C PHE A 374 -15.57 4.43 -12.98
N ARG A 375 -16.76 3.88 -12.79
CA ARG A 375 -17.62 3.46 -13.90
C ARG A 375 -17.91 4.65 -14.81
N PHE A 376 -17.62 4.50 -16.11
CA PHE A 376 -17.75 5.57 -17.09
C PHE A 376 -19.22 5.81 -17.44
N LEU A 377 -19.65 7.08 -17.42
CA LEU A 377 -20.96 7.51 -17.89
C LEU A 377 -20.78 8.68 -18.87
N PRO A 378 -21.38 8.62 -20.07
CA PRO A 378 -21.08 9.54 -21.17
C PRO A 378 -21.53 11.00 -20.96
N GLU A 379 -22.38 11.30 -19.97
CA GLU A 379 -23.00 12.64 -19.80
C GLU A 379 -22.79 13.23 -18.39
N GLN A 380 -21.54 13.45 -17.93
CA GLN A 380 -21.31 13.95 -16.57
C GLN A 380 -20.34 15.13 -16.46
N SER A 381 -20.76 16.16 -15.71
CA SER A 381 -19.96 17.34 -15.37
C SER A 381 -18.98 17.07 -14.22
N PHE A 382 -17.78 17.68 -14.28
CA PHE A 382 -16.67 17.40 -13.36
C PHE A 382 -16.87 17.88 -11.90
N PHE A 383 -17.67 18.92 -11.68
CA PHE A 383 -17.70 19.66 -10.41
C PHE A 383 -18.94 19.43 -9.52
N ASN A 384 -19.84 18.52 -9.89
CA ASN A 384 -20.97 18.19 -9.02
C ASN A 384 -20.53 17.15 -7.98
N CYS A 385 -20.60 17.48 -6.68
CA CYS A 385 -20.36 16.52 -5.60
C CYS A 385 -21.37 15.37 -5.72
N ARG A 386 -20.86 14.14 -5.85
CA ARG A 386 -21.68 12.93 -6.11
C ARG A 386 -22.06 12.17 -4.85
N LEU A 387 -21.78 12.73 -3.67
CA LEU A 387 -22.26 12.22 -2.39
C LEU A 387 -23.66 12.78 -2.12
N LYS A 388 -24.64 11.90 -1.85
CA LYS A 388 -25.75 12.28 -1.00
C LYS A 388 -25.16 12.44 0.41
N TYR A 389 -24.99 13.68 0.84
CA TYR A 389 -24.29 14.05 2.09
C TYR A 389 -24.83 13.36 3.36
N GLN A 390 -26.06 12.83 3.31
CA GLN A 390 -26.69 12.11 4.43
C GLN A 390 -26.12 10.70 4.66
N ASP A 391 -25.58 10.02 3.65
CA ASP A 391 -25.19 8.60 3.76
C ASP A 391 -23.81 8.38 4.43
N PHE A 392 -22.99 9.43 4.55
CA PHE A 392 -21.62 9.34 5.11
C PHE A 392 -21.55 9.71 6.61
N LEU A 393 -22.57 10.39 7.14
CA LEU A 393 -22.63 10.77 8.56
C LEU A 393 -23.57 9.90 9.38
N SER A 394 -24.55 9.23 8.74
CA SER A 394 -25.58 8.45 9.43
C SER A 394 -25.16 7.02 9.79
N ASN A 395 -24.01 6.57 9.29
CA ASN A 395 -23.52 5.24 9.61
C ASN A 395 -22.15 5.33 10.27
N ASP A 396 -22.07 4.82 11.48
CA ASP A 396 -20.84 4.44 12.19
C ASP A 396 -20.09 3.28 11.48
N TYR A 397 -19.99 3.30 10.15
CA TYR A 397 -19.24 2.34 9.33
C TYR A 397 -17.75 2.73 9.19
N LEU A 398 -17.14 3.27 10.26
CA LEU A 398 -15.69 3.56 10.32
C LEU A 398 -14.96 2.61 11.26
#